data_AF-A0AB38R343-F1
#
_entry.id   AF-A0AB38R343-F1
#
_cell.length_a   1.000
_cell.length_b   1.000
_cell.length_c   1.000
_cell.angle_alpha   90.00
_cell.angle_beta   90.00
_cell.angle_gamma   90.00
#
_symmetry.space_group_name_H-M   'P 1'
#
loop_
_entity.id
_entity.type
_entity.pdbx_description
1 polymer ?
#
loop_
_entity_poly.entity_id
_entity_poly.type
_entity_poly.pdbx_seq_one_letter_code
_entity_poly.pdbx_strand_id
1 'polypeptide(L)'
;MRLLGKQEIEDIAVGAALLGTGGGGDPYVGKLMALQAIEEFGPIPLLSVDEVPEDALVVSSGMMGAPTVLVEKIPSGHEAKVAFQTLEKYLGKKVFATFPIEAGGVNSMLPLALAAQLGLPVVDVDGMGRAFPELQMVTFYLDGISATPMVIADEKGNVTLLNTIDNLWAERIARSATVQKGGSVMFAIYPMAGKNLKESGIHDILRLEEEIGRSIRLAKENNRDPIDEILQLTNGFELFRGKVVDVNRKTETGFARGTAKIEGLEKYKGETLELRFQNEHLLAKTEDRLLCVTPDLIAVLDSETGLPITTEGLRYGARTVVIGIPCHPKWRTPKGIETCGPAYFGYDVEYTPVEELVKKGATMK
;
A
#
# COMPACT_ATOMS: atom_id res chain seq x y z
N MET A 1 21.19 12.98 -9.17
CA MET A 1 19.87 13.24 -8.56
C MET A 1 18.80 12.94 -9.58
N ARG A 2 18.01 11.88 -9.36
CA ARG A 2 16.86 11.51 -10.20
C ARG A 2 15.68 12.42 -9.86
N LEU A 3 14.85 12.72 -10.84
CA LEU A 3 13.66 13.55 -10.68
C LEU A 3 12.43 12.74 -11.08
N LEU A 4 11.35 12.87 -10.31
CA LEU A 4 10.03 12.37 -10.69
C LEU A 4 9.27 13.47 -11.41
N GLY A 5 8.95 13.23 -12.69
CA GLY A 5 8.08 14.06 -13.51
C GLY A 5 6.72 13.41 -13.73
N LYS A 6 5.96 13.94 -14.70
CA LYS A 6 4.58 13.49 -14.95
C LYS A 6 4.48 12.01 -15.34
N GLN A 7 5.41 11.52 -16.17
CA GLN A 7 5.37 10.13 -16.64
C GLN A 7 5.72 9.14 -15.52
N GLU A 8 6.71 9.48 -14.69
CA GLU A 8 7.08 8.65 -13.55
C GLU A 8 5.90 8.53 -12.57
N ILE A 9 5.17 9.63 -12.29
CA ILE A 9 3.96 9.57 -11.45
C ILE A 9 2.87 8.67 -12.04
N GLU A 10 2.65 8.72 -13.35
CA GLU A 10 1.67 7.84 -14.02
C GLU A 10 2.05 6.36 -13.87
N ASP A 11 3.33 6.03 -14.06
CA ASP A 11 3.80 4.65 -13.94
C ASP A 11 3.81 4.17 -12.47
N ILE A 12 4.29 5.00 -11.52
CA ILE A 12 4.27 4.70 -10.08
C ILE A 12 2.84 4.46 -9.61
N ALA A 13 1.85 5.26 -10.04
CA ALA A 13 0.45 5.08 -9.63
C ALA A 13 -0.10 3.68 -9.98
N VAL A 14 0.28 3.14 -11.15
CA VAL A 14 -0.14 1.78 -11.56
C VAL A 14 0.58 0.72 -10.74
N GLY A 15 1.89 0.85 -10.53
CA GLY A 15 2.64 -0.07 -9.67
C GLY A 15 2.16 -0.09 -8.23
N ALA A 16 1.87 1.09 -7.66
CA ALA A 16 1.31 1.26 -6.32
C ALA A 16 -0.04 0.55 -6.16
N ALA A 17 -0.90 0.58 -7.19
CA ALA A 17 -2.16 -0.16 -7.15
C ALA A 17 -1.94 -1.69 -7.18
N LEU A 18 -0.88 -2.16 -7.84
CA LEU A 18 -0.54 -3.58 -7.90
C LEU A 18 0.00 -4.08 -6.55
N LEU A 19 1.00 -3.37 -6.00
CA LEU A 19 1.62 -3.70 -4.72
C LEU A 19 0.69 -3.43 -3.54
N GLY A 20 -0.30 -2.55 -3.71
CA GLY A 20 -1.36 -2.31 -2.74
C GLY A 20 -2.28 -3.51 -2.49
N THR A 21 -2.22 -4.56 -3.31
CA THR A 21 -2.97 -5.81 -3.10
C THR A 21 -4.48 -5.62 -2.92
N GLY A 22 -5.07 -4.65 -3.62
CA GLY A 22 -6.49 -4.30 -3.48
C GLY A 22 -6.76 -3.14 -2.52
N GLY A 23 -5.85 -2.87 -1.59
CA GLY A 23 -5.95 -1.76 -0.64
C GLY A 23 -4.95 -0.64 -0.93
N GLY A 24 -4.62 0.15 0.10
CA GLY A 24 -3.95 1.46 -0.07
C GLY A 24 -4.77 2.53 -0.80
N GLY A 25 -6.01 2.19 -1.21
CA GLY A 25 -6.98 3.03 -1.91
C GLY A 25 -6.72 3.25 -3.40
N ASP A 26 -7.74 3.69 -4.15
CA ASP A 26 -7.56 4.05 -5.56
C ASP A 26 -6.50 5.16 -5.74
N PRO A 27 -5.40 4.92 -6.48
CA PRO A 27 -4.36 5.92 -6.67
C PRO A 27 -4.84 7.14 -7.46
N TYR A 28 -5.97 7.09 -8.17
CA TYR A 28 -6.41 8.12 -9.10
C TYR A 28 -6.43 9.54 -8.50
N VAL A 29 -7.05 9.72 -7.34
CA VAL A 29 -7.14 11.04 -6.69
C VAL A 29 -5.74 11.53 -6.28
N GLY A 30 -4.95 10.68 -5.62
CA GLY A 30 -3.59 11.02 -5.22
C GLY A 30 -2.68 11.34 -6.41
N LYS A 31 -2.83 10.58 -7.51
CA LYS A 31 -2.10 10.79 -8.76
C LYS A 31 -2.41 12.15 -9.35
N LEU A 32 -3.70 12.52 -9.45
CA LEU A 32 -4.08 13.85 -9.94
C LEU A 32 -3.50 14.97 -9.08
N MET A 33 -3.53 14.81 -7.76
CA MET A 33 -2.90 15.77 -6.84
C MET A 33 -1.38 15.87 -7.05
N ALA A 34 -0.69 14.75 -7.23
CA ALA A 34 0.75 14.73 -7.48
C ALA A 34 1.11 15.37 -8.84
N LEU A 35 0.35 15.06 -9.90
CA LEU A 35 0.53 15.66 -11.22
C LEU A 35 0.31 17.17 -11.20
N GLN A 36 -0.74 17.64 -10.51
CA GLN A 36 -0.99 19.06 -10.33
C GLN A 36 0.14 19.73 -9.55
N ALA A 37 0.60 19.12 -8.45
CA ALA A 37 1.68 19.67 -7.64
C ALA A 37 3.00 19.75 -8.43
N ILE A 38 3.32 18.76 -9.26
CA ILE A 38 4.50 18.81 -10.14
C ILE A 38 4.37 19.90 -11.21
N GLU A 39 3.17 20.13 -11.74
CA GLU A 39 2.92 21.19 -12.70
C GLU A 39 3.08 22.58 -12.08
N GLU A 40 2.68 22.75 -10.82
CA GLU A 40 2.75 24.04 -10.11
C GLU A 40 4.13 24.32 -9.52
N PHE A 41 4.78 23.32 -8.93
CA PHE A 41 6.00 23.48 -8.13
C PHE A 41 7.26 22.87 -8.75
N GLY A 42 7.11 22.11 -9.83
CA GLY A 42 8.20 21.41 -10.52
C GLY A 42 8.39 19.95 -10.08
N PRO A 43 9.33 19.23 -10.73
CA PRO A 43 9.56 17.82 -10.48
C PRO A 43 10.18 17.56 -9.10
N ILE A 44 9.97 16.36 -8.57
CA ILE A 44 10.37 15.99 -7.21
C ILE A 44 11.74 15.30 -7.22
N PRO A 45 12.72 15.72 -6.39
CA PRO A 45 13.95 14.96 -6.19
C PRO A 45 13.67 13.61 -5.52
N LEU A 46 14.07 12.53 -6.18
CA LEU A 46 14.07 11.19 -5.62
C LEU A 46 15.47 10.85 -5.12
N LEU A 47 15.57 10.56 -3.83
CA LEU A 47 16.78 10.10 -3.16
C LEU A 47 16.75 8.59 -2.99
N SER A 48 17.87 7.94 -3.23
CA SER A 48 18.14 6.63 -2.64
C SER A 48 18.29 6.78 -1.12
N VAL A 49 18.07 5.69 -0.39
CA VAL A 49 18.25 5.67 1.07
C VAL A 49 19.66 6.08 1.51
N ASP A 50 20.69 5.79 0.69
CA ASP A 50 22.08 6.09 1.02
C ASP A 50 22.39 7.59 0.98
N GLU A 51 21.65 8.36 0.18
CA GLU A 51 21.78 9.82 0.08
C GLU A 51 21.21 10.58 1.29
N VAL A 52 20.49 9.89 2.18
CA VAL A 52 19.92 10.48 3.41
C VAL A 52 21.01 10.56 4.50
N PRO A 53 21.30 11.75 5.08
CA PRO A 53 22.21 11.85 6.22
C PRO A 53 21.68 11.05 7.43
N GLU A 54 22.59 10.40 8.17
CA GLU A 54 22.21 9.49 9.26
C GLU A 54 21.38 10.16 10.37
N ASP A 55 21.62 11.44 10.64
CA ASP A 55 20.97 12.23 11.68
C ASP A 55 19.82 13.10 11.14
N ALA A 56 19.56 13.08 9.83
CA ALA A 56 18.45 13.82 9.21
C ALA A 56 17.10 13.33 9.76
N LEU A 57 16.17 14.26 9.99
CA LEU A 57 14.79 13.91 10.37
C LEU A 57 14.02 13.56 9.11
N VAL A 58 13.55 12.32 9.01
CA VAL A 58 12.65 11.86 7.95
C VAL A 58 11.31 11.52 8.58
N VAL A 59 10.23 11.77 7.84
CA VAL A 59 8.86 11.58 8.32
C VAL A 59 8.03 10.99 7.20
N SER A 60 7.21 9.99 7.50
CA SER A 60 6.28 9.46 6.53
C SER A 60 5.00 10.29 6.50
N SER A 61 4.47 10.48 5.29
CA SER A 61 3.15 11.09 5.06
C SER A 61 2.21 10.10 4.40
N GLY A 62 0.92 10.34 4.54
CA GLY A 62 -0.12 9.54 3.91
C GLY A 62 -1.48 9.89 4.49
N MET A 63 -2.43 8.98 4.32
CA MET A 63 -3.79 9.10 4.78
C MET A 63 -4.17 7.88 5.62
N MET A 64 -4.91 8.15 6.70
CA MET A 64 -5.63 7.12 7.45
C MET A 64 -7.13 7.30 7.21
N GLY A 65 -7.83 6.19 6.98
CA GLY A 65 -9.28 6.21 6.80
C GLY A 65 -9.76 5.03 5.96
N ALA A 66 -11.03 5.10 5.56
CA ALA A 66 -11.57 4.17 4.58
C ALA A 66 -11.38 4.76 3.18
N PRO A 67 -10.70 4.07 2.24
CA PRO A 67 -10.51 4.60 0.90
C PRO A 67 -11.82 4.92 0.16
N THR A 68 -12.90 4.19 0.45
CA THR A 68 -14.25 4.49 -0.06
C THR A 68 -14.71 5.91 0.29
N VAL A 69 -14.29 6.44 1.44
CA VAL A 69 -14.62 7.80 1.87
C VAL A 69 -13.81 8.83 1.08
N LEU A 70 -12.54 8.54 0.75
CA LEU A 70 -11.68 9.47 0.02
C LEU A 70 -12.26 9.84 -1.36
N VAL A 71 -12.92 8.89 -2.02
CA VAL A 71 -13.56 9.10 -3.32
C VAL A 71 -14.69 10.13 -3.25
N GLU A 72 -15.38 10.24 -2.10
CA GLU A 72 -16.47 11.20 -1.88
C GLU A 72 -16.01 12.47 -1.16
N LYS A 73 -14.97 12.36 -0.32
CA LYS A 73 -14.41 13.41 0.53
C LYS A 73 -12.99 13.74 0.07
N ILE A 74 -12.90 14.39 -1.09
CA ILE A 74 -11.63 14.74 -1.75
C ILE A 74 -10.79 15.65 -0.83
N PRO A 75 -9.47 15.40 -0.69
CA PRO A 75 -8.59 16.25 0.12
C PRO A 75 -8.51 17.68 -0.41
N SER A 76 -8.37 18.63 0.50
CA SER A 76 -8.11 20.05 0.17
C SER A 76 -6.66 20.31 -0.28
N GLY A 77 -5.75 19.37 -0.03
CA GLY A 77 -4.32 19.50 -0.35
C GLY A 77 -3.51 20.30 0.68
N HIS A 78 -4.11 20.66 1.81
CA HIS A 78 -3.47 21.45 2.87
C HIS A 78 -3.20 20.63 4.14
N GLU A 79 -3.93 19.53 4.34
CA GLU A 79 -3.96 18.74 5.57
C GLU A 79 -2.58 18.16 5.89
N ALA A 80 -1.94 17.52 4.90
CA ALA A 80 -0.62 16.91 5.05
C ALA A 80 0.46 17.96 5.37
N LYS A 81 0.39 19.13 4.72
CA LYS A 81 1.27 20.27 5.00
C LYS A 81 1.10 20.78 6.44
N VAL A 82 -0.13 20.93 6.90
CA VAL A 82 -0.43 21.35 8.28
C VAL A 82 0.07 20.30 9.30
N ALA A 83 -0.09 19.01 8.99
CA ALA A 83 0.42 17.93 9.83
C ALA A 83 1.95 17.99 9.97
N PHE A 84 2.67 18.15 8.86
CA PHE A 84 4.14 18.29 8.84
C PHE A 84 4.59 19.52 9.63
N GLN A 85 4.02 20.69 9.36
CA GLN A 85 4.38 21.93 10.05
C GLN A 85 4.13 21.85 11.56
N THR A 86 3.05 21.19 11.98
CA THR A 86 2.75 20.96 13.39
C THR A 86 3.77 20.04 14.03
N LEU A 87 4.15 18.95 13.34
CA LEU A 87 5.16 18.01 13.83
C LEU A 87 6.55 18.67 13.92
N GLU A 88 6.96 19.44 12.91
CA GLU A 88 8.20 20.22 12.94
C GLU A 88 8.26 21.19 14.12
N LYS A 89 7.15 21.91 14.38
CA LYS A 89 7.03 22.83 15.51
C LYS A 89 7.15 22.10 16.84
N TYR A 90 6.54 20.93 16.96
CA TYR A 90 6.60 20.12 18.17
C TYR A 90 8.00 19.55 18.43
N LEU A 91 8.66 19.06 17.38
CA LEU A 91 10.00 18.49 17.44
C LEU A 91 11.12 19.55 17.51
N GLY A 92 10.83 20.80 17.13
CA GLY A 92 11.84 21.86 17.01
C GLY A 92 12.87 21.60 15.90
N LYS A 93 12.55 20.73 14.93
CA LYS A 93 13.46 20.31 13.85
C LYS A 93 12.70 20.27 12.52
N LYS A 94 13.38 20.66 11.44
CA LYS A 94 12.85 20.60 10.08
C LYS A 94 12.92 19.19 9.52
N VAL A 95 11.89 18.79 8.78
CA VAL A 95 11.89 17.53 8.03
C VAL A 95 12.83 17.69 6.84
N PHE A 96 13.74 16.74 6.68
CA PHE A 96 14.71 16.69 5.59
C PHE A 96 14.10 16.07 4.33
N ALA A 97 13.36 14.98 4.48
CA ALA A 97 12.72 14.27 3.38
C ALA A 97 11.43 13.57 3.86
N THR A 98 10.51 13.33 2.93
CA THR A 98 9.34 12.47 3.15
C THR A 98 9.46 11.16 2.38
N PHE A 99 8.62 10.20 2.68
CA PHE A 99 8.53 8.91 1.99
C PHE A 99 7.13 8.29 2.20
N PRO A 100 6.64 7.46 1.27
CA PRO A 100 5.40 6.73 1.47
C PRO A 100 5.50 5.76 2.63
N ILE A 101 4.40 5.60 3.40
CA ILE A 101 4.40 4.60 4.47
C ILE A 101 4.35 3.17 3.92
N GLU A 102 3.77 3.01 2.73
CA GLU A 102 3.45 1.73 2.10
C GLU A 102 3.45 1.85 0.57
N ALA A 103 3.68 0.72 -0.11
CA ALA A 103 3.47 0.56 -1.55
C ALA A 103 1.99 0.27 -1.81
N GLY A 104 1.18 1.32 -1.73
CA GLY A 104 -0.27 1.20 -1.69
C GLY A 104 -0.96 2.43 -2.26
N GLY A 105 -1.45 2.28 -3.49
CA GLY A 105 -2.49 3.14 -4.04
C GLY A 105 -2.27 4.64 -3.84
N VAL A 106 -3.19 5.29 -3.12
CA VAL A 106 -3.11 6.73 -2.84
C VAL A 106 -2.04 7.08 -1.79
N ASN A 107 -1.68 6.16 -0.89
CA ASN A 107 -0.61 6.39 0.09
C ASN A 107 0.79 6.40 -0.54
N SER A 108 0.98 5.82 -1.72
CA SER A 108 2.20 6.03 -2.54
C SER A 108 2.20 7.42 -3.21
N MET A 109 1.03 8.00 -3.49
CA MET A 109 0.91 9.25 -4.26
C MET A 109 0.91 10.52 -3.41
N LEU A 110 0.22 10.52 -2.26
CA LEU A 110 0.08 11.69 -1.39
C LEU A 110 1.42 12.28 -0.90
N PRO A 111 2.43 11.47 -0.54
CA PRO A 111 3.76 11.97 -0.21
C PRO A 111 4.41 12.74 -1.36
N LEU A 112 4.16 12.33 -2.61
CA LEU A 112 4.72 12.98 -3.79
C LEU A 112 4.10 14.36 -3.98
N ALA A 113 2.78 14.47 -3.83
CA ALA A 113 2.08 15.75 -3.86
C ALA A 113 2.59 16.71 -2.75
N LEU A 114 2.73 16.20 -1.52
CA LEU A 114 3.27 16.97 -0.40
C LEU A 114 4.72 17.43 -0.65
N ALA A 115 5.56 16.54 -1.16
CA ALA A 115 6.97 16.80 -1.43
C ALA A 115 7.14 17.92 -2.46
N ALA A 116 6.40 17.86 -3.57
CA ALA A 116 6.37 18.93 -4.57
C ALA A 116 5.93 20.27 -3.94
N GLN A 117 4.84 20.26 -3.17
CA GLN A 117 4.31 21.48 -2.52
C GLN A 117 5.28 22.11 -1.52
N LEU A 118 6.07 21.31 -0.81
CA LEU A 118 7.02 21.78 0.22
C LEU A 118 8.45 21.95 -0.29
N GLY A 119 8.75 21.54 -1.53
CA GLY A 119 10.12 21.48 -2.06
C GLY A 119 11.00 20.48 -1.31
N LEU A 120 10.40 19.40 -0.78
CA LEU A 120 11.13 18.33 -0.10
C LEU A 120 11.53 17.24 -1.09
N PRO A 121 12.69 16.58 -0.89
CA PRO A 121 12.96 15.31 -1.55
C PRO A 121 12.05 14.19 -1.02
N VAL A 122 11.83 13.19 -1.87
CA VAL A 122 11.23 11.91 -1.51
C VAL A 122 12.32 10.85 -1.45
N VAL A 123 12.29 9.97 -0.45
CA VAL A 123 13.21 8.82 -0.36
C VAL A 123 12.54 7.60 -0.99
N ASP A 124 13.27 6.86 -1.81
CA ASP A 124 12.84 5.60 -2.46
C ASP A 124 12.81 4.43 -1.46
N VAL A 125 11.84 4.49 -0.56
CA VAL A 125 11.67 3.57 0.56
C VAL A 125 10.24 3.63 1.08
N ASP A 126 9.76 2.53 1.63
CA ASP A 126 8.55 2.51 2.44
C ASP A 126 8.73 1.64 3.70
N GLY A 127 7.66 1.55 4.48
CA GLY A 127 7.61 0.70 5.66
C GLY A 127 7.09 -0.72 5.37
N MET A 128 6.53 -1.02 4.20
CA MET A 128 5.72 -2.22 4.01
C MET A 128 6.11 -3.12 2.83
N GLY A 129 6.58 -2.56 1.71
CA GLY A 129 6.78 -3.27 0.43
C GLY A 129 5.49 -3.75 -0.23
N ARG A 130 4.34 -3.40 0.36
CA ARG A 130 2.95 -3.68 -0.03
C ARG A 130 2.05 -2.74 0.78
N ALA A 131 0.73 -2.90 0.75
CA ALA A 131 -0.16 -2.28 1.73
C ALA A 131 -0.56 -3.26 2.85
N PHE A 132 -0.82 -2.70 4.05
CA PHE A 132 -1.44 -3.37 5.18
C PHE A 132 -2.45 -2.44 5.90
N PRO A 133 -3.47 -2.99 6.59
CA PRO A 133 -4.58 -2.15 7.07
C PRO A 133 -4.24 -1.21 8.24
N GLU A 134 -3.25 -1.53 9.06
CA GLU A 134 -3.02 -0.89 10.37
C GLU A 134 -1.63 -0.24 10.47
N LEU A 135 -1.54 0.88 11.18
CA LEU A 135 -0.35 1.74 11.21
C LEU A 135 0.91 1.09 11.80
N GLN A 136 0.78 0.11 12.69
CA GLN A 136 1.91 -0.65 13.21
C GLN A 136 2.43 -1.72 12.24
N MET A 137 1.72 -2.01 11.15
CA MET A 137 2.09 -3.04 10.18
C MET A 137 3.18 -2.53 9.22
N VAL A 138 4.25 -1.99 9.79
CA VAL A 138 5.45 -1.51 9.08
C VAL A 138 6.70 -2.15 9.67
N THR A 139 7.72 -2.32 8.84
CA THR A 139 9.04 -2.82 9.23
C THR A 139 9.69 -1.97 10.33
N PHE A 140 9.41 -0.66 10.37
CA PHE A 140 9.81 0.24 11.46
C PHE A 140 9.36 -0.25 12.83
N TYR A 141 8.13 -0.77 12.93
CA TYR A 141 7.61 -1.33 14.18
C TYR A 141 8.28 -2.67 14.54
N LEU A 142 8.67 -3.47 13.54
CA LEU A 142 9.45 -4.69 13.78
C LEU A 142 10.78 -4.37 14.45
N ASP A 143 11.38 -3.22 14.14
CA ASP A 143 12.62 -2.73 14.74
C ASP A 143 12.40 -1.81 15.97
N GLY A 144 11.15 -1.67 16.43
CA GLY A 144 10.81 -0.95 17.66
C GLY A 144 10.76 0.58 17.52
N ILE A 145 10.69 1.09 16.29
CA ILE A 145 10.56 2.53 16.03
C ILE A 145 9.13 2.98 16.35
N SER A 146 9.02 4.05 17.13
CA SER A 146 7.73 4.66 17.49
C SER A 146 7.11 5.36 16.28
N ALA A 147 5.81 5.17 16.09
CA ALA A 147 5.02 5.97 15.16
C ALA A 147 4.80 7.40 15.65
N THR A 148 4.96 7.63 16.96
CA THR A 148 4.68 8.90 17.64
C THR A 148 5.97 9.64 18.07
N PRO A 149 5.96 10.98 18.17
CA PRO A 149 4.83 11.90 17.99
C PRO A 149 4.25 11.83 16.57
N MET A 150 2.94 11.61 16.48
CA MET A 150 2.24 11.62 15.20
C MET A 150 1.27 12.78 15.15
N VAL A 151 1.02 13.29 13.95
CA VAL A 151 0.01 14.32 13.72
C VAL A 151 -0.97 13.84 12.68
N ILE A 152 -2.27 14.02 12.96
CA ILE A 152 -3.35 13.84 11.98
C ILE A 152 -4.09 15.15 11.77
N ALA A 153 -4.49 15.42 10.53
CA ALA A 153 -5.21 16.62 10.12
C ALA A 153 -6.36 16.28 9.16
N ASP A 154 -7.47 16.99 9.28
CA ASP A 154 -8.62 16.89 8.37
C ASP A 154 -8.75 18.15 7.50
N GLU A 155 -9.61 18.08 6.49
CA GLU A 155 -9.90 19.14 5.52
C GLU A 155 -10.55 20.38 6.14
N LYS A 156 -11.05 20.26 7.38
CA LYS A 156 -11.62 21.37 8.15
C LYS A 156 -10.55 22.15 8.91
N GLY A 157 -9.30 21.67 8.91
CA GLY A 157 -8.19 22.26 9.63
C GLY A 157 -8.06 21.80 11.08
N ASN A 158 -8.79 20.77 11.51
CA ASN A 158 -8.62 20.23 12.86
C ASN A 158 -7.35 19.38 12.91
N VAL A 159 -6.45 19.71 13.81
CA VAL A 159 -5.17 19.02 14.00
C VAL A 159 -5.15 18.28 15.33
N THR A 160 -4.64 17.06 15.35
CA THR A 160 -4.44 16.28 16.57
C THR A 160 -3.02 15.73 16.59
N LEU A 161 -2.26 16.09 17.63
CA LEU A 161 -0.95 15.50 17.93
C LEU A 161 -1.12 14.41 18.97
N LEU A 162 -0.54 13.23 18.72
CA LEU A 162 -0.61 12.07 19.60
C LEU A 162 0.79 11.64 20.01
N ASN A 163 0.95 11.41 21.32
CA ASN A 163 2.05 10.65 21.91
C ASN A 163 1.43 9.46 22.64
N THR A 164 1.86 8.26 22.29
CA THR A 164 1.29 7.03 22.83
C THR A 164 2.35 6.13 23.41
N ILE A 165 1.92 5.18 24.23
CA ILE A 165 2.83 4.24 24.90
C ILE A 165 3.42 3.20 23.94
N ASP A 166 2.74 2.91 22.84
CA ASP A 166 3.18 2.05 21.75
C ASP A 166 2.40 2.36 20.45
N ASN A 167 2.76 1.67 19.36
CA ASN A 167 2.15 1.87 18.04
C ASN A 167 0.73 1.28 17.94
N LEU A 168 0.39 0.28 18.76
CA LEU A 168 -0.97 -0.29 18.82
C LEU A 168 -1.96 0.71 19.43
N TRP A 169 -1.54 1.45 20.46
CA TRP A 169 -2.30 2.56 21.02
C TRP A 169 -2.38 3.75 20.06
N ALA A 170 -1.29 4.04 19.33
CA ALA A 170 -1.30 5.04 18.27
C ALA A 170 -2.40 4.76 17.25
N GLU A 171 -2.42 3.54 16.70
CA GLU A 171 -3.42 3.06 15.76
C GLU A 171 -4.85 3.19 16.31
N ARG A 172 -5.11 2.67 17.52
CA ARG A 172 -6.45 2.70 18.14
C ARG A 172 -6.98 4.11 18.34
N ILE A 173 -6.15 5.01 18.88
CA ILE A 173 -6.56 6.40 19.16
C ILE A 173 -6.69 7.18 17.86
N ALA A 174 -5.73 7.07 16.95
CA ALA A 174 -5.76 7.75 15.65
C ALA A 174 -6.99 7.32 14.85
N ARG A 175 -7.30 6.02 14.77
CA ARG A 175 -8.47 5.51 14.06
C ARG A 175 -9.78 6.03 14.64
N SER A 176 -9.90 6.08 15.97
CA SER A 176 -11.08 6.66 16.63
C SER A 176 -11.25 8.15 16.28
N ALA A 177 -10.16 8.93 16.32
CA ALA A 177 -10.17 10.33 15.93
C ALA A 177 -10.51 10.52 14.45
N THR A 178 -10.00 9.66 13.55
CA THR A 178 -10.30 9.67 12.12
C THR A 178 -11.79 9.48 11.85
N VAL A 179 -12.46 8.57 12.59
CA VAL A 179 -13.92 8.40 12.49
C VAL A 179 -14.66 9.70 12.84
N GLN A 180 -14.27 10.37 13.93
CA GLN A 180 -14.88 11.65 14.33
C GLN A 180 -14.60 12.79 13.34
N LYS A 181 -13.47 12.72 12.62
CA LYS A 181 -13.08 13.66 11.57
C LYS A 181 -13.74 13.36 10.21
N GLY A 182 -14.74 12.49 10.18
CA GLY A 182 -15.48 12.14 8.96
C GLY A 182 -14.82 11.06 8.11
N GLY A 183 -14.03 10.18 8.73
CA GLY A 183 -13.60 8.91 8.12
C GLY A 183 -12.34 8.96 7.25
N SER A 184 -11.71 10.13 7.09
CA SER A 184 -10.44 10.30 6.38
C SER A 184 -9.66 11.50 6.94
N VAL A 185 -8.36 11.29 7.17
CA VAL A 185 -7.39 12.29 7.64
C VAL A 185 -6.05 12.08 6.94
N MET A 186 -5.28 13.16 6.76
CA MET A 186 -3.87 13.07 6.39
C MET A 186 -3.00 12.99 7.64
N PHE A 187 -1.84 12.37 7.54
CA PHE A 187 -0.95 12.20 8.67
C PHE A 187 0.52 12.54 8.39
N ALA A 188 1.24 12.81 9.47
CA ALA A 188 2.68 12.82 9.57
C ALA A 188 3.07 11.86 10.70
N ILE A 189 3.72 10.74 10.37
CA ILE A 189 3.97 9.62 11.29
C ILE A 189 5.39 9.09 11.15
N TYR A 190 5.81 8.30 12.14
CA TYR A 190 7.14 7.67 12.18
C TYR A 190 8.28 8.68 11.98
N PRO A 191 8.33 9.79 12.75
CA PRO A 191 9.50 10.66 12.73
C PRO A 191 10.73 9.87 13.21
N MET A 192 11.74 9.77 12.36
CA MET A 192 12.95 9.01 12.68
C MET A 192 14.21 9.65 12.12
N ALA A 193 15.36 9.18 12.60
CA ALA A 193 16.66 9.54 12.04
C ALA A 193 16.90 8.76 10.74
N GLY A 194 17.63 9.35 9.79
CA GLY A 194 17.97 8.71 8.52
C GLY A 194 18.62 7.33 8.66
N LYS A 195 19.46 7.11 9.69
CA LYS A 195 20.03 5.78 9.97
C LYS A 195 18.96 4.69 10.20
N ASN A 196 17.88 5.04 10.90
CA ASN A 196 16.81 4.09 11.20
C ASN A 196 16.02 3.76 9.93
N LEU A 197 15.84 4.76 9.04
CA LEU A 197 15.20 4.55 7.74
C LEU A 197 15.99 3.56 6.88
N LYS A 198 17.33 3.68 6.85
CA LYS A 198 18.23 2.79 6.10
C LYS A 198 18.26 1.36 6.64
N GLU A 199 18.21 1.21 7.97
CA GLU A 199 18.25 -0.11 8.60
C GLU A 199 16.90 -0.82 8.46
N SER A 200 15.82 -0.07 8.66
CA SER A 200 14.49 -0.63 8.88
C SER A 200 13.58 -0.62 7.66
N GLY A 201 13.75 0.33 6.73
CA GLY A 201 12.89 0.44 5.55
C GLY A 201 13.02 -0.70 4.54
N ILE A 202 12.09 -0.72 3.59
CA ILE A 202 12.14 -1.54 2.38
C ILE A 202 12.49 -0.61 1.22
N HIS A 203 13.66 -0.82 0.63
CA HIS A 203 14.28 0.11 -0.31
C HIS A 203 13.78 -0.10 -1.75
N ASP A 204 13.97 0.92 -2.60
CA ASP A 204 13.72 0.88 -4.05
C ASP A 204 12.26 0.59 -4.43
N ILE A 205 11.33 0.86 -3.51
CA ILE A 205 9.92 0.51 -3.68
C ILE A 205 9.20 1.41 -4.69
N LEU A 206 9.47 2.72 -4.70
CA LEU A 206 8.91 3.64 -5.70
C LEU A 206 9.48 3.33 -7.08
N ARG A 207 10.75 2.93 -7.14
CA ARG A 207 11.34 2.44 -8.38
C ARG A 207 10.67 1.15 -8.87
N LEU A 208 10.40 0.20 -7.97
CA LEU A 208 9.67 -1.02 -8.34
C LEU A 208 8.25 -0.68 -8.84
N GLU A 209 7.54 0.24 -8.18
CA GLU A 209 6.24 0.73 -8.63
C GLU A 209 6.32 1.33 -10.06
N GLU A 210 7.31 2.20 -10.31
CA GLU A 210 7.54 2.76 -11.64
C GLU A 210 7.85 1.67 -12.67
N GLU A 211 8.71 0.70 -12.35
CA GLU A 211 9.08 -0.38 -13.26
C GLU A 211 7.88 -1.26 -13.61
N ILE A 212 6.99 -1.55 -12.65
CA ILE A 212 5.73 -2.27 -12.88
C ILE A 212 4.82 -1.49 -13.81
N GLY A 213 4.50 -0.23 -13.49
CA GLY A 213 3.58 0.58 -14.30
C GLY A 213 4.09 0.79 -15.72
N ARG A 214 5.39 1.10 -15.85
CA ARG A 214 6.07 1.21 -17.15
C ARG A 214 5.98 -0.10 -17.93
N SER A 215 6.18 -1.25 -17.28
CA SER A 215 6.12 -2.55 -17.93
C SER A 215 4.72 -2.85 -18.49
N ILE A 216 3.67 -2.60 -17.71
CA ILE A 216 2.27 -2.77 -18.16
C ILE A 216 1.97 -1.87 -19.36
N ARG A 217 2.37 -0.59 -19.28
CA ARG A 217 2.16 0.37 -20.37
C ARG A 217 2.88 -0.05 -21.66
N LEU A 218 4.16 -0.41 -21.55
CA LEU A 218 4.95 -0.85 -22.71
C LEU A 218 4.50 -2.20 -23.26
N ALA A 219 4.03 -3.13 -22.43
CA ALA A 219 3.48 -4.40 -22.89
C ALA A 219 2.28 -4.16 -23.80
N LYS A 220 1.37 -3.26 -23.39
CA LYS A 220 0.22 -2.85 -24.20
C LYS A 220 0.63 -2.19 -25.52
N GLU A 221 1.58 -1.25 -25.49
CA GLU A 221 2.10 -0.58 -26.70
C GLU A 221 2.75 -1.57 -27.69
N ASN A 222 3.35 -2.64 -27.18
CA ASN A 222 4.07 -3.65 -27.97
C ASN A 222 3.26 -4.95 -28.22
N ASN A 223 1.97 -4.99 -27.89
CA ASN A 223 1.11 -6.17 -27.99
C ASN A 223 1.68 -7.44 -27.30
N ARG A 224 2.33 -7.25 -26.13
CA ARG A 224 2.76 -8.33 -25.23
C ARG A 224 1.74 -8.51 -24.11
N ASP A 225 1.73 -9.69 -23.48
CA ASP A 225 0.89 -9.94 -22.31
C ASP A 225 1.48 -9.20 -21.08
N PRO A 226 0.79 -8.19 -20.53
CA PRO A 226 1.26 -7.47 -19.35
C PRO A 226 1.37 -8.37 -18.11
N ILE A 227 0.57 -9.43 -18.01
CA ILE A 227 0.57 -10.33 -16.85
C ILE A 227 1.90 -11.09 -16.77
N ASP A 228 2.38 -11.63 -17.89
CA ASP A 228 3.65 -12.37 -17.93
C ASP A 228 4.84 -11.49 -17.52
N GLU A 229 4.84 -10.23 -17.98
CA GLU A 229 5.87 -9.25 -17.62
C GLU A 229 5.84 -8.90 -16.12
N ILE A 230 4.64 -8.74 -15.53
CA ILE A 230 4.48 -8.53 -14.08
C ILE A 230 5.01 -9.73 -13.29
N LEU A 231 4.63 -10.96 -13.68
CA LEU A 231 5.03 -12.18 -12.99
C LEU A 231 6.56 -12.33 -12.98
N GLN A 232 7.22 -12.06 -14.12
CA GLN A 232 8.68 -12.08 -14.22
C GLN A 232 9.34 -11.00 -13.35
N LEU A 233 8.84 -9.76 -13.41
CA LEU A 233 9.42 -8.65 -12.65
C LEU A 233 9.29 -8.83 -11.13
N THR A 234 8.17 -9.39 -10.68
CA THR A 234 7.86 -9.52 -9.25
C THR A 234 8.22 -10.88 -8.66
N ASN A 235 8.73 -11.82 -9.47
CA ASN A 235 8.80 -13.25 -9.12
C ASN A 235 7.45 -13.79 -8.63
N GLY A 236 6.36 -13.29 -9.23
CA GLY A 236 5.00 -13.65 -8.90
C GLY A 236 4.55 -14.93 -9.57
N PHE A 237 3.40 -15.43 -9.13
CA PHE A 237 2.76 -16.64 -9.63
C PHE A 237 1.31 -16.37 -10.01
N GLU A 238 0.87 -16.85 -11.18
CA GLU A 238 -0.56 -16.91 -11.48
C GLU A 238 -1.22 -17.96 -10.58
N LEU A 239 -2.16 -17.53 -9.73
CA LEU A 239 -2.87 -18.39 -8.80
C LEU A 239 -4.21 -18.87 -9.38
N PHE A 240 -4.91 -17.99 -10.09
CA PHE A 240 -6.24 -18.27 -10.61
C PHE A 240 -6.62 -17.33 -11.76
N ARG A 241 -7.44 -17.80 -12.69
CA ARG A 241 -8.03 -16.99 -13.76
C ARG A 241 -9.52 -17.27 -13.82
N GLY A 242 -10.34 -16.22 -13.82
CA GLY A 242 -11.78 -16.43 -13.70
C GLY A 242 -12.63 -15.17 -13.84
N LYS A 243 -13.93 -15.34 -13.66
CA LYS A 243 -14.93 -14.27 -13.67
C LYS A 243 -15.50 -14.07 -12.26
N VAL A 244 -15.55 -12.84 -11.79
CA VAL A 244 -16.17 -12.51 -10.50
C VAL A 244 -17.67 -12.81 -10.57
N VAL A 245 -18.16 -13.66 -9.66
CA VAL A 245 -19.58 -14.07 -9.58
C VAL A 245 -20.28 -13.60 -8.32
N ASP A 246 -19.53 -13.16 -7.32
CA ASP A 246 -20.10 -12.58 -6.09
C ASP A 246 -19.08 -11.66 -5.41
N VAL A 247 -19.56 -10.56 -4.84
CA VAL A 247 -18.77 -9.63 -4.03
C VAL A 247 -19.63 -9.17 -2.87
N ASN A 248 -19.23 -9.55 -1.66
CA ASN A 248 -19.84 -9.08 -0.42
C ASN A 248 -18.84 -8.20 0.33
N ARG A 249 -19.18 -6.93 0.55
CA ARG A 249 -18.32 -5.95 1.19
C ARG A 249 -19.13 -5.07 2.14
N LYS A 250 -18.58 -4.80 3.32
CA LYS A 250 -19.13 -3.87 4.31
C LYS A 250 -18.02 -3.01 4.89
N THR A 251 -18.36 -1.76 5.22
CA THR A 251 -17.46 -0.88 5.96
C THR A 251 -17.75 -1.01 7.45
N GLU A 252 -16.82 -1.59 8.20
CA GLU A 252 -16.96 -1.83 9.65
C GLU A 252 -15.71 -1.32 10.36
N THR A 253 -15.87 -0.54 11.43
CA THR A 253 -14.76 -0.03 12.26
C THR A 253 -13.67 0.74 11.49
N GLY A 254 -14.01 1.36 10.36
CA GLY A 254 -13.06 2.10 9.52
C GLY A 254 -12.30 1.25 8.50
N PHE A 255 -12.71 0.00 8.27
CA PHE A 255 -12.16 -0.89 7.26
C PHE A 255 -13.22 -1.42 6.31
N ALA A 256 -12.86 -1.66 5.05
CA ALA A 256 -13.68 -2.40 4.09
C ALA A 256 -13.41 -3.90 4.21
N ARG A 257 -14.31 -4.64 4.86
CA ARG A 257 -14.18 -6.09 5.05
C ARG A 257 -15.12 -6.85 4.12
N GLY A 258 -14.67 -7.98 3.60
CA GLY A 258 -15.50 -8.74 2.69
C GLY A 258 -14.88 -9.99 2.08
N THR A 259 -15.68 -10.58 1.19
CA THR A 259 -15.33 -11.76 0.42
C THR A 259 -15.72 -11.57 -1.04
N ALA A 260 -14.91 -12.08 -1.96
CA ALA A 260 -15.26 -12.19 -3.38
C ALA A 260 -15.14 -13.64 -3.85
N LYS A 261 -16.02 -14.04 -4.76
CA LYS A 261 -15.98 -15.36 -5.41
C LYS A 261 -15.68 -15.19 -6.89
N ILE A 262 -14.73 -15.97 -7.38
CA ILE A 262 -14.30 -15.97 -8.77
C ILE A 262 -14.49 -17.38 -9.33
N GLU A 263 -15.35 -17.52 -10.33
CA GLU A 263 -15.58 -18.78 -11.05
C GLU A 263 -14.47 -18.98 -12.08
N GLY A 264 -13.84 -20.15 -12.04
CA GLY A 264 -12.66 -20.42 -12.86
C GLY A 264 -12.94 -20.50 -14.36
N LEU A 265 -12.00 -19.94 -15.13
CA LEU A 265 -11.97 -20.00 -16.58
C LEU A 265 -10.79 -20.85 -17.06
N GLU A 266 -10.83 -21.29 -18.31
CA GLU A 266 -9.75 -22.06 -18.95
C GLU A 266 -9.30 -23.26 -18.13
N LYS A 267 -8.04 -23.32 -17.69
CA LYS A 267 -7.47 -24.42 -16.90
C LYS A 267 -8.04 -24.52 -15.47
N TYR A 268 -8.76 -23.51 -15.00
CA TYR A 268 -9.40 -23.46 -13.69
C TYR A 268 -10.91 -23.76 -13.74
N LYS A 269 -11.45 -24.17 -14.89
CA LYS A 269 -12.88 -24.50 -15.03
C LYS A 269 -13.32 -25.56 -14.02
N GLY A 270 -14.43 -25.29 -13.34
CA GLY A 270 -14.99 -26.18 -12.31
C GLY A 270 -14.50 -25.86 -10.89
N GLU A 271 -13.49 -24.99 -10.75
CA GLU A 271 -13.06 -24.48 -9.45
C GLU A 271 -13.68 -23.10 -9.16
N THR A 272 -13.84 -22.78 -7.88
CA THR A 272 -14.19 -21.43 -7.42
C THR A 272 -13.13 -20.96 -6.43
N LEU A 273 -12.57 -19.78 -6.71
CA LEU A 273 -11.69 -19.08 -5.80
C LEU A 273 -12.50 -18.20 -4.85
N GLU A 274 -12.22 -18.31 -3.55
CA GLU A 274 -12.64 -17.37 -2.51
C GLU A 274 -11.48 -16.45 -2.16
N LEU A 275 -11.72 -15.14 -2.29
CA LEU A 275 -10.85 -14.08 -1.80
C LEU A 275 -11.43 -13.49 -0.52
N ARG A 276 -10.62 -13.31 0.52
CA ARG A 276 -10.97 -12.54 1.72
C ARG A 276 -10.11 -11.30 1.83
N PHE A 277 -10.72 -10.21 2.25
CA PHE A 277 -10.04 -8.92 2.34
C PHE A 277 -10.50 -8.08 3.53
N GLN A 278 -9.57 -7.26 4.03
CA GLN A 278 -9.80 -6.13 4.94
C GLN A 278 -8.99 -4.97 4.36
N ASN A 279 -9.61 -4.09 3.58
CA ASN A 279 -8.97 -3.15 2.64
C ASN A 279 -8.12 -3.88 1.57
N GLU A 280 -7.11 -4.64 1.98
CA GLU A 280 -6.24 -5.46 1.15
C GLU A 280 -6.73 -6.92 1.06
N HIS A 281 -6.39 -7.62 -0.02
CA HIS A 281 -6.59 -9.07 -0.15
C HIS A 281 -5.57 -9.81 0.74
N LEU A 282 -6.08 -10.64 1.65
CA LEU A 282 -5.28 -11.27 2.69
C LEU A 282 -5.28 -12.81 2.61
N LEU A 283 -6.28 -13.40 1.95
CA LEU A 283 -6.37 -14.85 1.77
C LEU A 283 -7.03 -15.20 0.43
N ALA A 284 -6.41 -16.13 -0.30
CA ALA A 284 -6.88 -16.70 -1.55
C ALA A 284 -6.91 -18.23 -1.42
N LYS A 285 -8.10 -18.84 -1.53
CA LYS A 285 -8.25 -20.30 -1.46
C LYS A 285 -9.35 -20.81 -2.39
N THR A 286 -9.22 -22.05 -2.86
CA THR A 286 -10.35 -22.82 -3.38
C THR A 286 -10.93 -23.70 -2.28
N GLU A 287 -11.90 -24.55 -2.60
CA GLU A 287 -12.43 -25.55 -1.66
C GLU A 287 -11.32 -26.49 -1.16
N ASP A 288 -10.42 -26.90 -2.06
CA ASP A 288 -9.42 -27.93 -1.78
C ASP A 288 -8.03 -27.37 -1.44
N ARG A 289 -7.76 -26.09 -1.70
CA ARG A 289 -6.39 -25.56 -1.74
C ARG A 289 -6.25 -24.15 -1.18
N LEU A 290 -5.25 -23.94 -0.34
CA LEU A 290 -4.76 -22.60 -0.01
C LEU A 290 -3.80 -22.15 -1.12
N LEU A 291 -4.12 -21.05 -1.81
CA LEU A 291 -3.32 -20.55 -2.93
C LEU A 291 -2.30 -19.50 -2.47
N CYS A 292 -2.72 -18.58 -1.59
CA CYS A 292 -1.86 -17.56 -1.02
C CYS A 292 -2.49 -16.98 0.25
N VAL A 293 -1.65 -16.52 1.17
CA VAL A 293 -2.07 -15.87 2.41
C VAL A 293 -1.04 -14.81 2.83
N THR A 294 -1.52 -13.74 3.46
CA THR A 294 -0.68 -12.70 4.08
C THR A 294 0.42 -13.30 4.97
N PRO A 295 1.65 -12.74 5.01
CA PRO A 295 2.09 -11.47 4.42
C PRO A 295 2.41 -11.47 2.93
N ASP A 296 2.33 -12.61 2.22
CA ASP A 296 2.51 -12.61 0.75
C ASP A 296 1.36 -11.85 0.07
N LEU A 297 1.70 -11.16 -1.02
CA LEU A 297 0.81 -10.25 -1.71
C LEU A 297 -0.18 -11.04 -2.56
N ILE A 298 -1.44 -10.58 -2.58
CA ILE A 298 -2.50 -11.11 -3.43
C ILE A 298 -3.03 -9.95 -4.26
N ALA A 299 -2.73 -9.93 -5.55
CA ALA A 299 -3.20 -8.89 -6.46
C ALA A 299 -4.21 -9.45 -7.45
N VAL A 300 -5.24 -8.66 -7.74
CA VAL A 300 -6.27 -8.98 -8.73
C VAL A 300 -6.07 -8.04 -9.91
N LEU A 301 -5.89 -8.61 -11.10
CA LEU A 301 -5.62 -7.88 -12.33
C LEU A 301 -6.79 -8.09 -13.29
N ASP A 302 -7.13 -7.07 -14.06
CA ASP A 302 -8.02 -7.20 -15.20
C ASP A 302 -7.37 -8.10 -16.27
N SER A 303 -8.09 -9.12 -16.73
CA SER A 303 -7.50 -10.16 -17.59
C SER A 303 -7.15 -9.71 -19.00
N GLU A 304 -7.66 -8.55 -19.44
CA GLU A 304 -7.44 -8.04 -20.79
C GLU A 304 -6.38 -6.93 -20.81
N THR A 305 -6.38 -6.08 -19.78
CA THR A 305 -5.50 -4.91 -19.70
C THR A 305 -4.28 -5.10 -18.80
N GLY A 306 -4.31 -6.08 -17.90
CA GLY A 306 -3.29 -6.27 -16.86
C GLY A 306 -3.29 -5.21 -15.76
N LEU A 307 -4.27 -4.30 -15.78
CA LEU A 307 -4.37 -3.24 -14.77
C LEU A 307 -4.86 -3.80 -13.43
N PRO A 308 -4.31 -3.35 -12.29
CA PRO A 308 -4.79 -3.73 -10.97
C PRO A 308 -6.23 -3.30 -10.72
N ILE A 309 -6.99 -4.19 -10.07
CA ILE A 309 -8.34 -3.94 -9.60
C ILE A 309 -8.29 -3.83 -8.08
N THR A 310 -8.61 -2.65 -7.56
CA THR A 310 -8.73 -2.45 -6.11
C THR A 310 -9.90 -3.24 -5.53
N THR A 311 -9.88 -3.51 -4.23
CA THR A 311 -11.00 -4.09 -3.51
C THR A 311 -12.24 -3.19 -3.59
N GLU A 312 -12.06 -1.87 -3.66
CA GLU A 312 -13.15 -0.94 -3.98
C GLU A 312 -13.66 -1.10 -5.41
N GLY A 313 -12.82 -1.44 -6.38
CA GLY A 313 -13.11 -1.55 -7.81
C GLY A 313 -13.61 -2.92 -8.28
N LEU A 314 -13.49 -3.97 -7.46
CA LEU A 314 -13.92 -5.33 -7.81
C LEU A 314 -15.45 -5.43 -7.99
N ARG A 315 -15.93 -5.92 -9.14
CA ARG A 315 -17.36 -5.98 -9.48
C ARG A 315 -17.74 -7.32 -10.11
N TYR A 316 -19.01 -7.70 -9.94
CA TYR A 316 -19.60 -8.83 -10.65
C TYR A 316 -19.37 -8.73 -12.16
N GLY A 317 -19.00 -9.85 -12.78
CA GLY A 317 -18.78 -9.96 -14.21
C GLY A 317 -17.36 -9.59 -14.68
N ALA A 318 -16.53 -8.98 -13.83
CA ALA A 318 -15.14 -8.68 -14.17
C ALA A 318 -14.37 -9.98 -14.45
N ARG A 319 -13.60 -10.00 -15.54
CA ARG A 319 -12.70 -11.10 -15.88
C ARG A 319 -11.31 -10.76 -15.33
N THR A 320 -10.77 -11.68 -14.53
CA THR A 320 -9.64 -11.37 -13.66
C THR A 320 -8.59 -12.46 -13.68
N VAL A 321 -7.36 -12.04 -13.40
CA VAL A 321 -6.23 -12.90 -13.05
C VAL A 321 -5.83 -12.57 -11.63
N VAL A 322 -5.79 -13.57 -10.77
CA VAL A 322 -5.31 -13.43 -9.39
C VAL A 322 -3.88 -13.95 -9.36
N ILE A 323 -2.97 -13.10 -8.88
CA ILE A 323 -1.55 -13.42 -8.75
C ILE A 323 -1.11 -13.35 -7.30
N GLY A 324 -0.09 -14.14 -6.97
CA GLY A 324 0.57 -14.14 -5.68
C GLY A 324 2.01 -13.68 -5.83
N ILE A 325 2.46 -12.75 -4.98
CA ILE A 325 3.84 -12.21 -5.03
C ILE A 325 4.50 -12.46 -3.66
N PRO A 326 5.72 -13.02 -3.61
CA PRO A 326 6.47 -13.18 -2.36
C PRO A 326 6.61 -11.85 -1.61
N CYS A 327 6.33 -11.84 -0.31
CA CYS A 327 6.58 -10.67 0.52
C CYS A 327 8.08 -10.44 0.76
N HIS A 328 8.41 -9.21 1.16
CA HIS A 328 9.76 -8.87 1.59
C HIS A 328 10.21 -9.76 2.77
N PRO A 329 11.46 -10.27 2.80
CA PRO A 329 11.93 -11.21 3.83
C PRO A 329 11.74 -10.76 5.28
N LYS A 330 11.72 -9.45 5.55
CA LYS A 330 11.44 -8.88 6.88
C LYS A 330 10.10 -9.35 7.47
N TRP A 331 9.11 -9.62 6.61
CA TRP A 331 7.79 -10.11 7.01
C TRP A 331 7.76 -11.60 7.36
N ARG A 332 8.78 -12.37 6.95
CA ARG A 332 8.87 -13.82 7.19
C ARG A 332 9.51 -14.17 8.53
N THR A 333 9.92 -13.16 9.30
CA THR A 333 10.41 -13.34 10.68
C THR A 333 9.25 -13.71 11.62
N PRO A 334 9.50 -14.35 12.78
CA PRO A 334 8.44 -14.64 13.75
C PRO A 334 7.61 -13.40 14.14
N LYS A 335 8.27 -12.26 14.39
CA LYS A 335 7.59 -10.99 14.70
C LYS A 335 6.80 -10.44 13.51
N GLY A 336 7.32 -10.59 12.28
CA GLY A 336 6.61 -10.22 11.06
C GLY A 336 5.33 -11.04 10.86
N ILE A 337 5.39 -12.36 11.06
CA ILE A 337 4.25 -13.27 10.97
C ILE A 337 3.25 -13.04 12.12
N GLU A 338 3.72 -12.74 13.33
CA GLU A 338 2.83 -12.34 14.43
C GLU A 338 2.07 -11.03 14.10
N THR A 339 2.74 -10.08 13.44
CA THR A 339 2.18 -8.76 13.14
C THR A 339 1.22 -8.77 11.95
N CYS A 340 1.55 -9.49 10.88
CA CYS A 340 0.83 -9.44 9.60
C CYS A 340 0.46 -10.81 9.02
N GLY A 341 0.65 -11.90 9.77
CA GLY A 341 0.32 -13.25 9.34
C GLY A 341 -1.16 -13.61 9.50
N PRO A 342 -1.56 -14.81 9.04
CA PRO A 342 -2.97 -15.23 9.00
C PRO A 342 -3.67 -15.18 10.36
N ALA A 343 -2.97 -15.58 11.43
CA ALA A 343 -3.52 -15.61 12.78
C ALA A 343 -3.93 -14.22 13.28
N TYR A 344 -3.19 -13.15 12.92
CA TYR A 344 -3.55 -11.77 13.28
C TYR A 344 -4.93 -11.38 12.74
N PHE A 345 -5.20 -11.81 11.50
CA PHE A 345 -6.47 -11.56 10.81
C PHE A 345 -7.56 -12.60 11.10
N GLY A 346 -7.29 -13.53 12.02
CA GLY A 346 -8.25 -14.57 12.44
C GLY A 346 -8.47 -15.67 11.39
N TYR A 347 -7.51 -15.91 10.50
CA TYR A 347 -7.55 -17.05 9.58
C TYR A 347 -6.94 -18.29 10.23
N ASP A 348 -7.67 -19.39 10.20
CA ASP A 348 -7.27 -20.70 10.71
C ASP A 348 -6.40 -21.45 9.68
N VAL A 349 -5.26 -20.86 9.33
CA VAL A 349 -4.23 -21.43 8.44
C VAL A 349 -2.84 -21.00 8.91
N GLU A 350 -1.84 -21.84 8.71
CA GLU A 350 -0.44 -21.47 8.94
C GLU A 350 0.12 -20.70 7.73
N TYR A 351 1.04 -19.76 7.98
CA TYR A 351 1.75 -19.10 6.89
C TYR A 351 2.68 -20.10 6.20
N THR A 352 2.46 -20.27 4.89
CA THR A 352 3.40 -20.95 3.98
C THR A 352 3.68 -20.00 2.83
N PRO A 353 4.96 -19.74 2.49
CA PRO A 353 5.30 -18.88 1.35
C PRO A 353 4.62 -19.33 0.05
N VAL A 354 4.18 -18.37 -0.75
CA VAL A 354 3.43 -18.60 -1.99
C VAL A 354 4.21 -19.48 -2.97
N GLU A 355 5.53 -19.30 -3.05
CA GLU A 355 6.38 -20.13 -3.91
C GLU A 355 6.43 -21.60 -3.46
N GLU A 356 6.17 -21.89 -2.18
CA GLU A 356 6.03 -23.26 -1.69
C GLU A 356 4.62 -23.82 -1.92
N LEU A 357 3.58 -23.01 -1.73
CA LEU A 357 2.19 -23.40 -1.99
C LEU A 357 2.01 -23.82 -3.46
N VAL A 358 2.57 -23.03 -4.38
CA VAL A 358 2.53 -23.29 -5.83
C VAL A 358 3.29 -24.57 -6.18
N LYS A 359 4.49 -24.80 -5.60
CA LYS A 359 5.28 -26.03 -5.83
C LYS A 359 4.57 -27.30 -5.33
N LYS A 360 3.87 -27.21 -4.20
CA LYS A 360 3.18 -28.36 -3.57
C LYS A 360 1.85 -28.69 -4.26
N GLY A 361 1.34 -27.84 -5.17
CA GLY A 361 -0.03 -27.93 -5.69
C GLY A 361 -1.09 -27.82 -4.58
N ALA A 362 -0.77 -27.08 -3.52
CA ALA A 362 -1.09 -27.36 -2.12
C ALA A 362 -2.56 -27.74 -1.83
N THR A 363 -2.76 -28.98 -1.39
CA THR A 363 -3.99 -29.48 -0.74
C THR A 363 -4.08 -28.95 0.70
N MET A 364 -5.27 -28.52 1.10
CA MET A 364 -5.59 -28.17 2.49
C MET A 364 -5.39 -29.41 3.37
N LYS A 365 -4.55 -29.33 4.41
CA LYS A 365 -4.44 -30.37 5.43
C LYS A 365 -5.31 -30.04 6.63
#